data_AF-A0A7X7LT70-F1
#
_entry.id   AF-A0A7X7LT70-F1
#
_cell.length_a   1.000
_cell.length_b   1.000
_cell.length_c   1.000
_cell.angle_alpha   90.00
_cell.angle_beta   90.00
_cell.angle_gamma   90.00
#
_symmetry.space_group_name_H-M   'P 1'
#
loop_
_entity.id
_entity.type
_entity.pdbx_description
1 polymer ?
#
loop_
_entity_poly.entity_id
_entity_poly.type
_entity_poly.pdbx_seq_one_letter_code
_entity_poly.pdbx_strand_id
1 'polypeptide(L)'
;MPTTDVVRRSAASGFAPMVRGLLAILACTSLGLSAAPPALPQARDLAADARLMEADGLPMVVLYSQAGCHYCEQARDYLGPMAQSSTRALFRQIDLDSDAPLTDFAGRPSTHREFTRAHEVRFTPTVVIYDARGRPVGEPIVGMTLPDFYAQYVDNAIDAAHEKNR
;
A
#
# COMPACT_ATOMS: atom_id res chain seq x y z
N MET A 1 -79.93 28.94 -22.07
CA MET A 1 -80.36 28.51 -20.72
C MET A 1 -79.32 29.01 -19.73
N PRO A 2 -79.76 29.59 -18.60
CA PRO A 2 -78.92 30.24 -17.59
C PRO A 2 -78.14 29.15 -16.82
N THR A 3 -77.07 29.43 -16.09
CA THR A 3 -77.17 29.94 -14.72
C THR A 3 -75.85 30.55 -14.24
N THR A 4 -75.97 31.80 -13.78
CA THR A 4 -75.48 32.35 -12.50
C THR A 4 -74.00 32.24 -12.13
N ASP A 5 -73.43 33.15 -11.36
CA ASP A 5 -73.61 34.58 -11.10
C ASP A 5 -72.39 34.91 -10.22
N VAL A 6 -71.97 36.15 -10.29
CA VAL A 6 -70.82 36.67 -9.56
C VAL A 6 -71.16 36.80 -8.07
N VAL A 7 -70.25 36.35 -7.20
CA VAL A 7 -70.15 36.91 -5.85
C VAL A 7 -68.72 37.32 -5.57
N ARG A 8 -68.53 38.63 -5.51
CA ARG A 8 -67.39 39.35 -4.95
C ARG A 8 -67.72 39.78 -3.52
N ARG A 9 -66.79 39.61 -2.59
CA ARG A 9 -66.54 40.31 -1.30
C ARG A 9 -65.80 39.31 -0.41
N SER A 10 -64.86 39.63 0.47
CA SER A 10 -64.18 40.86 0.85
C SER A 10 -62.97 40.42 1.69
N ALA A 11 -62.02 41.35 1.86
CA ALA A 11 -60.80 41.24 2.64
C ALA A 11 -60.93 40.59 4.03
N ALA A 12 -59.88 39.88 4.44
CA ALA A 12 -59.40 39.92 5.81
C ALA A 12 -57.90 39.59 5.85
N SER A 13 -57.16 40.57 6.37
CA SER A 13 -55.73 40.61 6.64
C SER A 13 -55.26 39.47 7.54
N GLY A 14 -54.09 38.90 7.23
CA GLY A 14 -53.41 37.92 8.07
C GLY A 14 -51.90 38.14 8.05
N PHE A 15 -51.45 39.05 8.91
CA PHE A 15 -50.13 39.15 9.55
C PHE A 15 -49.01 38.23 9.03
N ALA A 16 -48.02 38.83 8.36
CA ALA A 16 -46.61 38.43 8.53
C ALA A 16 -46.14 38.95 9.91
N PRO A 17 -45.19 38.27 10.59
CA PRO A 17 -43.80 38.67 10.35
C PRO A 17 -42.74 37.56 10.54
N MET A 18 -41.62 37.75 9.84
CA MET A 18 -40.28 37.66 10.41
C MET A 18 -39.82 36.31 11.00
N VAL A 19 -39.18 35.49 10.16
CA VAL A 19 -37.94 34.80 10.58
C VAL A 19 -36.88 35.10 9.54
N ARG A 20 -36.01 36.05 9.93
CA ARG A 20 -34.77 36.42 9.25
C ARG A 20 -33.95 35.17 8.99
N GLY A 21 -33.56 34.98 7.73
CA GLY A 21 -32.67 33.91 7.29
C GLY A 21 -31.40 33.88 8.13
N LEU A 22 -31.28 32.81 8.91
CA LEU A 22 -30.08 32.50 9.66
C LEU A 22 -29.09 31.83 8.69
N LEU A 23 -27.95 32.48 8.47
CA LEU A 23 -26.74 31.86 7.95
C LEU A 23 -26.49 30.54 8.69
N ALA A 24 -26.57 29.41 8.00
CA ALA A 24 -25.94 28.16 8.45
C ALA A 24 -24.74 27.92 7.54
N ILE A 25 -23.60 28.44 7.98
CA ILE A 25 -22.27 28.14 7.47
C ILE A 25 -22.13 26.61 7.53
N LEU A 26 -22.22 25.96 6.37
CA LEU A 26 -21.94 24.55 6.20
C LEU A 26 -20.43 24.39 6.39
N ALA A 27 -20.01 24.34 7.65
CA ALA A 27 -18.63 24.14 8.04
C ALA A 27 -18.17 22.81 7.44
N CYS A 28 -17.29 22.89 6.45
CA CYS A 28 -16.53 21.78 5.91
C CYS A 28 -15.84 21.07 7.07
N THR A 29 -16.48 20.04 7.59
CA THR A 29 -15.87 19.04 8.45
C THR A 29 -15.00 18.19 7.54
N SER A 30 -13.77 18.65 7.31
CA SER A 30 -12.71 17.81 6.77
C SER A 30 -12.45 16.71 7.79
N LEU A 31 -13.15 15.59 7.64
CA LEU A 31 -12.71 14.33 8.22
C LEU A 31 -11.31 14.08 7.64
N GLY A 32 -10.29 14.29 8.46
CA GLY A 32 -8.93 13.86 8.13
C GLY A 32 -8.97 12.35 7.95
N LEU A 33 -8.95 11.91 6.69
CA LEU A 33 -8.75 10.51 6.36
C LEU A 33 -7.33 10.17 6.82
N SER A 34 -7.21 9.51 7.96
CA SER A 34 -5.93 8.94 8.38
C SER A 34 -5.55 7.91 7.33
N ALA A 35 -4.59 8.28 6.48
CA ALA A 35 -3.96 7.32 5.57
C ALA A 35 -3.24 6.32 6.47
N ALA A 36 -3.71 5.07 6.46
CA ALA A 36 -2.94 3.98 7.06
C ALA A 36 -1.52 4.03 6.47
N PRO A 37 -0.48 3.74 7.27
CA PRO A 37 0.88 3.70 6.75
C PRO A 37 0.91 2.81 5.52
N PRO A 38 1.59 3.23 4.44
CA PRO A 38 1.54 2.54 3.17
C PRO A 38 2.04 1.12 3.34
N ALA A 39 1.10 0.18 3.34
CA ALA A 39 1.39 -1.23 3.46
C ALA A 39 2.09 -1.71 2.19
N LEU A 40 3.19 -2.45 2.36
CA LEU A 40 3.84 -3.13 1.25
C LEU A 40 2.86 -4.15 0.63
N PRO A 41 2.76 -4.23 -0.71
CA PRO A 41 1.95 -5.25 -1.35
C PRO A 41 2.42 -6.65 -0.96
N GLN A 42 1.51 -7.51 -0.51
CA GLN A 42 1.83 -8.91 -0.22
C GLN A 42 2.18 -9.64 -1.52
N ALA A 43 3.21 -10.49 -1.48
CA ALA A 43 3.51 -11.40 -2.58
C ALA A 43 2.33 -12.36 -2.79
N ARG A 44 2.01 -12.65 -4.05
CA ARG A 44 0.93 -13.61 -4.40
C ARG A 44 1.31 -14.48 -5.58
N ASP A 45 1.92 -13.87 -6.60
CA ASP A 45 2.40 -14.57 -7.78
C ASP A 45 3.77 -13.99 -8.20
N LEU A 46 4.83 -14.61 -7.70
CA LEU A 46 6.20 -14.20 -8.00
C LEU A 46 6.60 -14.53 -9.44
N ALA A 47 5.95 -15.52 -10.07
CA ALA A 47 6.17 -15.78 -11.49
C ALA A 47 5.57 -14.66 -12.37
N ALA A 48 4.41 -14.10 -11.99
CA ALA A 48 3.86 -12.91 -12.64
C ALA A 48 4.70 -11.67 -12.40
N ASP A 49 5.14 -11.45 -11.16
CA ASP A 49 6.03 -10.34 -10.84
C ASP A 49 7.36 -10.46 -11.60
N ALA A 50 7.93 -11.67 -11.73
CA ALA A 50 9.14 -11.91 -12.51
C ALA A 50 9.01 -11.53 -13.99
N ARG A 51 7.86 -11.77 -14.61
CA ARG A 51 7.62 -11.34 -16.00
C ARG A 51 7.62 -9.81 -16.13
N LEU A 52 7.07 -9.11 -15.14
CA LEU A 52 7.11 -7.64 -15.09
C LEU A 52 8.55 -7.15 -14.88
N MET A 53 9.28 -7.77 -13.96
CA MET A 53 10.69 -7.48 -13.71
C MET A 53 11.55 -7.66 -14.96
N GLU A 54 11.34 -8.74 -15.71
CA GLU A 54 12.07 -9.00 -16.95
C GLU A 54 11.73 -7.99 -18.04
N ALA A 55 10.45 -7.65 -18.21
CA ALA A 55 10.01 -6.67 -19.21
C ALA A 55 10.58 -5.27 -18.96
N ASP A 56 10.64 -4.86 -17.69
CA ASP A 56 11.03 -3.50 -17.29
C ASP A 56 12.49 -3.40 -16.82
N GLY A 57 13.22 -4.52 -16.77
CA GLY A 57 14.61 -4.59 -16.28
C GLY A 57 14.75 -4.25 -14.79
N LEU A 58 13.76 -4.63 -13.97
CA LEU A 58 13.68 -4.26 -12.55
C LEU A 58 14.12 -5.40 -11.62
N PRO A 59 14.88 -5.12 -10.55
CA PRO A 59 14.97 -6.02 -9.40
C PRO A 59 13.70 -5.94 -8.53
N MET A 60 13.55 -6.88 -7.60
CA MET A 60 12.49 -6.86 -6.58
C MET A 60 13.09 -6.77 -5.18
N VAL A 61 12.61 -5.82 -4.39
CA VAL A 61 12.82 -5.73 -2.95
C VAL A 61 11.74 -6.55 -2.25
N VAL A 62 12.14 -7.58 -1.49
CA VAL A 62 11.23 -8.37 -0.66
C VAL A 62 11.52 -8.12 0.81
N LEU A 63 10.53 -7.60 1.54
CA LEU A 63 10.53 -7.58 2.99
C LEU A 63 9.99 -8.90 3.54
N TYR A 64 10.83 -9.65 4.24
CA TYR A 64 10.40 -10.73 5.11
C TYR A 64 9.99 -10.17 6.47
N SER A 65 8.73 -10.40 6.83
CA SER A 65 8.06 -9.86 8.01
C SER A 65 7.39 -10.99 8.81
N GLN A 66 6.86 -10.67 10.00
CA GLN A 66 6.00 -11.54 10.79
C GLN A 66 4.96 -10.71 11.58
N ALA A 67 3.88 -11.35 12.02
CA ALA A 67 2.86 -10.69 12.81
C ALA A 67 3.39 -10.22 14.18
N GLY A 68 2.95 -9.04 14.63
CA GLY A 68 3.34 -8.48 15.94
C GLY A 68 4.79 -8.02 16.05
N CYS A 69 5.54 -7.97 14.95
CA CYS A 69 6.94 -7.55 14.94
C CYS A 69 7.07 -6.03 14.85
N HIS A 70 7.44 -5.38 15.96
CA HIS A 70 7.63 -3.93 16.02
C HIS A 70 8.69 -3.42 15.01
N TYR A 71 9.82 -4.12 14.88
CA TYR A 71 10.86 -3.74 13.91
C TYR A 71 10.41 -3.90 12.45
N CYS A 72 9.47 -4.79 12.18
CA CYS A 72 8.90 -4.98 10.85
C CYS A 72 7.96 -3.83 10.49
N GLU A 73 7.23 -3.28 11.45
CA GLU A 73 6.47 -2.04 11.27
C GLU A 73 7.42 -0.88 10.94
N GLN A 74 8.50 -0.71 11.70
CA GLN A 74 9.50 0.33 11.39
C GLN A 74 10.10 0.15 9.99
N ALA A 75 10.42 -1.08 9.58
CA ALA A 75 10.91 -1.35 8.22
C ALA A 75 9.88 -0.91 7.15
N ARG A 76 8.58 -1.12 7.39
CA ARG A 76 7.51 -0.65 6.49
C ARG A 76 7.41 0.87 6.43
N ASP A 77 7.66 1.58 7.53
CA ASP A 77 7.63 3.05 7.55
C ASP A 77 8.67 3.66 6.58
N TYR A 78 9.77 2.96 6.33
CA TYR A 78 10.76 3.35 5.30
C TYR A 78 10.42 2.77 3.92
N LEU A 79 10.09 1.48 3.84
CA LEU A 79 9.89 0.79 2.56
C LEU A 79 8.58 1.17 1.85
N GLY A 80 7.54 1.52 2.59
CA GLY A 80 6.23 1.89 2.04
C GLY A 80 6.27 3.18 1.20
N PRO A 81 6.89 4.27 1.68
CA PRO A 81 7.15 5.47 0.87
C PRO A 81 8.04 5.19 -0.36
N MET A 82 9.08 4.35 -0.19
CA MET A 82 9.94 3.93 -1.32
C MET A 82 9.13 3.18 -2.38
N ALA A 83 8.29 2.23 -1.97
CA ALA A 83 7.46 1.44 -2.88
C ALA A 83 6.48 2.28 -3.70
N GLN A 84 5.93 3.37 -3.13
CA GLN A 84 4.99 4.25 -3.84
C GLN A 84 5.66 5.15 -4.87
N SER A 85 6.93 5.52 -4.65
CA SER A 85 7.65 6.50 -5.48
C SER A 85 8.67 5.86 -6.41
N SER A 86 9.00 4.57 -6.21
CA SER A 86 10.03 3.88 -6.98
C SER A 86 9.54 3.50 -8.38
N THR A 87 10.36 3.85 -9.36
CA THR A 87 10.34 3.29 -10.72
C THR A 87 11.50 2.32 -10.96
N ARG A 88 12.27 2.02 -9.91
CA ARG A 88 13.56 1.32 -9.98
C ARG A 88 13.52 -0.10 -9.46
N ALA A 89 12.47 -0.50 -8.75
CA ALA A 89 12.32 -1.85 -8.24
C ALA A 89 10.84 -2.15 -7.94
N LEU A 90 10.46 -3.43 -8.01
CA LEU A 90 9.21 -3.89 -7.42
C LEU A 90 9.37 -4.12 -5.92
N PHE A 91 8.31 -3.88 -5.13
CA PHE A 91 8.33 -4.10 -3.69
C PHE A 91 7.25 -5.11 -3.31
N ARG A 92 7.64 -6.12 -2.53
CA ARG A 92 6.72 -7.13 -1.97
C ARG A 92 7.02 -7.41 -0.50
N GLN A 93 6.00 -7.85 0.23
CA GLN A 93 6.15 -8.42 1.56
C GLN A 93 5.83 -9.92 1.53
N ILE A 94 6.63 -10.69 2.27
CA ILE A 94 6.38 -12.10 2.58
C ILE A 94 6.38 -12.24 4.10
N ASP A 95 5.30 -12.80 4.63
CA ASP A 95 5.11 -13.03 6.06
C ASP A 95 5.51 -14.46 6.42
N LEU A 96 6.67 -14.64 7.05
CA LEU A 96 7.25 -15.97 7.27
C LEU A 96 6.46 -16.88 8.20
N ASP A 97 5.54 -16.29 8.97
CA ASP A 97 4.66 -16.95 9.91
C ASP A 97 3.26 -17.23 9.33
N SER A 98 3.05 -16.97 8.03
CA SER A 98 1.77 -17.08 7.35
C SER A 98 1.70 -18.23 6.34
N ASP A 99 0.57 -18.93 6.30
CA ASP A 99 0.25 -19.93 5.26
C ASP A 99 -0.52 -19.30 4.09
N ALA A 100 -0.40 -17.98 3.91
CA ALA A 100 -0.96 -17.27 2.76
C ALA A 100 -0.49 -17.92 1.44
N PRO A 101 -1.41 -18.22 0.50
CA PRO A 101 -1.05 -18.83 -0.79
C PRO A 101 -0.09 -17.97 -1.60
N LEU A 102 0.91 -18.62 -2.19
CA LEU A 102 1.92 -17.99 -3.03
C LEU A 102 2.20 -18.86 -4.24
N THR A 103 2.33 -18.26 -5.41
CA THR A 103 2.99 -18.91 -6.56
C THR A 103 4.45 -18.45 -6.57
N ASP A 104 5.39 -19.40 -6.51
CA ASP A 104 6.82 -19.08 -6.47
C ASP A 104 7.36 -18.61 -7.84
N PHE A 105 8.63 -18.20 -7.89
CA PHE A 105 9.30 -17.75 -9.12
C PHE A 105 9.31 -18.81 -10.24
N ALA A 106 9.20 -20.11 -9.90
CA ALA A 106 9.13 -21.21 -10.85
C ALA A 106 7.67 -21.56 -11.26
N GLY A 107 6.68 -20.78 -10.81
CA GLY A 107 5.27 -21.02 -11.10
C GLY A 107 4.65 -22.13 -10.26
N ARG A 108 5.31 -22.59 -9.20
CA ARG A 108 4.83 -23.69 -8.35
C ARG A 108 3.97 -23.15 -7.21
N PRO A 109 2.87 -23.84 -6.85
CA PRO A 109 2.11 -23.53 -5.64
C PRO A 109 2.98 -23.67 -4.39
N SER A 110 2.82 -22.74 -3.46
CA SER A 110 3.55 -22.63 -2.20
C SER A 110 2.74 -21.80 -1.20
N THR A 111 3.35 -21.49 -0.06
CA THR A 111 2.88 -20.48 0.90
C THR A 111 4.01 -19.52 1.28
N HIS A 112 3.69 -18.40 1.94
CA HIS A 112 4.72 -17.51 2.47
C HIS A 112 5.71 -18.25 3.39
N ARG A 113 5.19 -19.09 4.30
CA ARG A 113 5.99 -19.92 5.21
C ARG A 113 6.90 -20.88 4.46
N GLU A 114 6.37 -21.63 3.49
CA GLU A 114 7.14 -22.62 2.73
C GLU A 114 8.23 -21.94 1.88
N PHE A 115 7.89 -20.84 1.22
CA PHE A 115 8.83 -20.07 0.42
C PHE A 115 9.96 -19.48 1.27
N THR A 116 9.64 -18.91 2.44
CA THR A 116 10.64 -18.40 3.39
C THR A 116 11.61 -19.49 3.82
N ARG A 117 11.10 -20.69 4.17
CA ARG A 117 11.95 -21.82 4.57
C ARG A 117 12.86 -22.28 3.44
N ALA A 118 12.36 -22.33 2.20
CA ALA A 118 13.13 -22.71 1.03
C ALA A 118 14.26 -21.70 0.70
N HIS A 119 14.10 -20.43 1.09
CA HIS A 119 15.10 -19.38 0.92
C HIS A 119 15.94 -19.13 2.18
N GLU A 120 15.83 -20.01 3.18
CA GLU A 120 16.62 -20.00 4.43
C GLU A 120 16.56 -18.70 5.25
N VAL A 121 15.52 -17.88 5.05
CA VAL A 121 15.32 -16.65 5.83
C VAL A 121 14.79 -17.02 7.22
N ARG A 122 15.55 -16.64 8.26
CA ARG A 122 15.29 -17.05 9.65
C ARG A 122 15.00 -15.90 10.61
N PHE A 123 15.18 -14.65 10.18
CA PHE A 123 15.05 -13.48 11.03
C PHE A 123 14.15 -12.43 10.37
N THR A 124 13.49 -11.62 11.20
CA THR A 124 12.69 -10.48 10.72
C THR A 124 13.06 -9.19 11.46
N PRO A 125 12.94 -8.03 10.82
CA PRO A 125 12.77 -7.90 9.37
C PRO A 125 14.03 -8.38 8.63
N THR A 126 13.87 -8.93 7.44
CA THR A 126 14.98 -9.16 6.51
C THR A 126 14.57 -8.65 5.13
N VAL A 127 15.39 -7.81 4.51
CA VAL A 127 15.19 -7.39 3.12
C VAL A 127 16.13 -8.18 2.22
N VAL A 128 15.57 -8.78 1.18
CA VAL A 128 16.32 -9.50 0.14
C VAL A 128 15.97 -8.89 -1.21
N ILE A 129 16.99 -8.62 -2.02
CA ILE A 129 16.81 -8.21 -3.41
C ILE A 129 16.82 -9.46 -4.29
N TYR A 130 15.85 -9.60 -5.19
CA TYR A 130 15.77 -10.70 -6.15
C TYR A 130 15.93 -10.19 -7.58
N ASP A 131 16.59 -10.98 -8.43
CA ASP A 131 16.52 -10.82 -9.88
C ASP A 131 15.23 -11.45 -10.45
N ALA A 132 14.96 -11.22 -11.74
CA ALA A 132 13.77 -11.76 -12.41
C ALA A 132 13.76 -13.30 -12.51
N ARG A 133 14.86 -13.99 -12.18
CA ARG A 133 14.96 -15.45 -12.12
C ARG A 133 14.69 -15.99 -10.71
N GLY A 134 14.35 -15.11 -9.76
CA GLY A 134 14.14 -15.48 -8.37
C GLY A 134 15.42 -15.76 -7.60
N ARG A 135 16.58 -15.29 -8.07
CA ARG A 135 17.86 -15.46 -7.36
C ARG A 135 18.12 -14.25 -6.46
N PRO A 136 18.54 -14.45 -5.21
CA PRO A 136 19.00 -13.36 -4.36
C PRO A 136 20.20 -12.63 -4.98
N VAL A 137 20.18 -11.30 -4.90
CA VAL A 137 21.22 -10.42 -5.43
C VAL A 137 21.85 -9.63 -4.29
N GLY A 138 23.11 -9.94 -3.98
CA GLY A 138 23.81 -9.29 -2.87
C GLY A 138 23.48 -9.90 -1.51
N GLU A 139 23.97 -9.26 -0.46
CA GLU A 139 23.76 -9.71 0.91
C GLU A 139 22.39 -9.24 1.44
N PRO A 140 21.62 -10.11 2.12
CA PRO A 140 20.40 -9.69 2.80
C PRO A 140 20.66 -8.62 3.86
N ILE A 141 19.77 -7.63 3.93
CA ILE A 141 19.77 -6.64 5.00
C ILE A 141 18.97 -7.23 6.15
N VAL A 142 19.66 -7.66 7.22
CA VAL A 142 19.04 -8.33 8.37
C VAL A 142 18.85 -7.34 9.52
N GLY A 143 17.60 -7.24 10.00
CA GLY A 143 17.21 -6.41 11.13
C GLY A 143 17.10 -4.92 10.81
N MET A 144 17.00 -4.11 11.88
CA MET A 144 16.89 -2.64 11.85
C MET A 144 17.97 -2.03 12.75
N THR A 145 19.24 -2.34 12.51
CA THR A 145 20.34 -1.95 13.42
C THR A 145 20.59 -0.45 13.47
N LEU A 146 20.47 0.25 12.34
CA LEU A 146 20.59 1.71 12.24
C LEU A 146 19.43 2.25 11.39
N PRO A 147 18.27 2.56 12.02
CA PRO A 147 17.06 2.98 11.32
C PRO A 147 17.26 4.19 10.41
N ASP A 148 18.07 5.16 10.84
CA ASP A 148 18.33 6.42 10.12
C ASP A 148 18.94 6.21 8.72
N PHE A 149 19.61 5.08 8.48
CA PHE A 149 20.23 4.75 7.20
C PHE A 149 19.52 3.63 6.45
N TYR A 150 18.38 3.14 6.96
CA TYR A 150 17.75 1.94 6.43
C TYR A 150 17.32 2.09 4.97
N ALA A 151 16.73 3.23 4.61
CA ALA A 151 16.38 3.53 3.21
C ALA A 151 17.61 3.54 2.29
N GLN A 152 18.72 4.14 2.74
CA GLN A 152 19.97 4.18 1.97
C GLN A 152 20.56 2.78 1.75
N TYR A 153 20.48 1.90 2.75
CA TYR A 153 20.93 0.51 2.57
C TYR A 153 20.12 -0.22 1.50
N VAL A 154 18.82 0.00 1.46
CA VAL A 154 17.93 -0.57 0.44
C VAL A 154 18.21 0.03 -0.94
N ASP A 155 18.39 1.36 -1.03
CA ASP A 155 18.75 2.02 -2.28
C ASP A 155 20.09 1.51 -2.85
N ASN A 156 21.12 1.37 -2.00
CA ASN A 156 22.40 0.81 -2.41
C ASN A 156 22.27 -0.64 -2.92
N ALA A 157 21.42 -1.44 -2.28
CA ALA A 157 21.16 -2.81 -2.71
C ALA A 157 20.43 -2.86 -4.06
N ILE A 158 19.51 -1.92 -4.31
CA ILE A 158 18.85 -1.75 -5.61
C ILE A 158 19.88 -1.33 -6.68
N ASP A 159 20.75 -0.37 -6.39
CA ASP A 159 21.82 0.08 -7.29
C ASP A 159 22.73 -1.09 -7.70
N ALA A 160 23.22 -1.85 -6.72
CA ALA A 160 24.06 -3.02 -6.96
C ALA A 160 23.34 -4.13 -7.76
N ALA A 161 22.01 -4.25 -7.61
CA ALA A 161 21.24 -5.20 -8.40
C ALA A 161 21.09 -4.78 -9.86
N HIS A 162 20.92 -3.49 -10.14
CA HIS A 162 20.93 -2.94 -11.50
C HIS A 162 22.27 -3.15 -12.20
N GLU A 163 23.39 -3.00 -11.48
CA GLU A 163 24.72 -3.25 -12.04
C GLU A 163 24.92 -4.71 -12.47
N LYS A 164 24.36 -5.66 -11.71
CA LYS A 164 24.46 -7.10 -11.99
C LYS A 164 23.49 -7.58 -13.07
N ASN A 165 22.46 -6.81 -13.38
CA ASN A 165 21.49 -7.11 -14.44
C ASN A 165 21.92 -6.57 -15.81
N ARG A 166 23.00 -5.77 -15.87
CA ARG A 166 23.56 -5.22 -17.10
C ARG A 166 24.50 -6.22 -17.79
#